data_AF-A0A3B1DI29-F1
#
_entry.id   AF-A0A3B1DI29-F1
#
_cell.length_a   1.000
_cell.length_b   1.000
_cell.length_c   1.000
_cell.angle_alpha   90.00
_cell.angle_beta   90.00
_cell.angle_gamma   90.00
#
_symmetry.space_group_name_H-M   'P 1'
#
loop_
_entity.id
_entity.type
_entity.pdbx_description
1 polymer ?
#
loop_
_entity_poly.entity_id
_entity_poly.type
_entity_poly.pdbx_seq_one_letter_code
_entity_poly.pdbx_strand_id
1 'polypeptide(L)' 'MDEKQKDLRRKMHKLGIFEKDIKEKFIHASGPGGQNVNKVATCVTLVHVPSGTQVKCQKARTQQL' A
#
# COMPACT_ATOMS: atom_id res chain seq x y z
N MET A 1 15.85 -13.59 6.93
CA MET A 1 14.50 -13.33 6.39
C MET A 1 13.56 -13.12 7.57
N ASP A 2 13.11 -11.89 7.77
CA ASP A 2 12.32 -11.40 8.90
C ASP A 2 11.19 -12.35 9.34
N GLU A 3 11.14 -12.68 10.63
CA GLU A 3 10.07 -13.49 11.24
C GLU A 3 8.67 -12.92 10.95
N LYS A 4 8.56 -11.59 10.83
CA LYS A 4 7.33 -10.88 10.45
C LYS A 4 6.80 -11.31 9.09
N GLN A 5 7.70 -11.58 8.14
CA GLN A 5 7.33 -11.96 6.78
C GLN A 5 6.78 -13.39 6.74
N LYS A 6 7.32 -14.28 7.59
CA LYS A 6 6.79 -15.65 7.75
C LYS A 6 5.41 -15.65 8.41
N ASP A 7 5.20 -14.87 9.47
CA ASP A 7 3.91 -14.78 10.15
C ASP A 7 2.82 -14.22 9.22
N LEU A 8 3.14 -13.16 8.47
CA LEU A 8 2.23 -12.58 7.49
C LEU A 8 1.81 -13.63 6.45
N ARG A 9 2.78 -14.36 5.89
CA ARG A 9 2.51 -15.38 4.86
C ARG A 9 1.66 -16.53 5.39
N ARG A 10 1.86 -16.94 6.65
CA ARG A 10 1.03 -17.93 7.33
C ARG A 10 -0.41 -17.43 7.51
N LYS A 11 -0.59 -16.18 7.95
CA LYS A 11 -1.92 -15.56 8.12
C LYS A 11 -2.65 -15.43 6.79
N MET A 12 -1.96 -14.98 5.74
CA MET A 12 -2.51 -14.88 4.39
C MET A 12 -2.99 -16.25 3.88
N HIS A 13 -2.16 -17.29 4.02
CA HIS A 13 -2.55 -18.65 3.64
C HIS A 13 -3.74 -19.18 4.44
N LYS A 14 -3.77 -18.94 5.77
CA LYS A 14 -4.89 -19.35 6.63
C LYS A 14 -6.21 -18.65 6.24
N LEU A 15 -6.13 -17.42 5.77
CA LEU A 15 -7.29 -16.62 5.32
C LEU A 15 -7.62 -16.83 3.84
N GLY A 16 -6.88 -17.68 3.12
CA GLY A 16 -7.06 -17.88 1.68
C GLY A 16 -6.78 -16.62 0.84
N ILE A 17 -6.01 -15.68 1.37
CA ILE A 17 -5.61 -14.45 0.68
C ILE A 17 -4.35 -14.76 -0.12
N PHE A 18 -4.41 -14.57 -1.44
CA PHE A 18 -3.26 -14.73 -2.32
C PHE A 18 -2.84 -13.38 -2.90
N GLU A 19 -1.54 -13.25 -3.17
CA GLU A 19 -0.97 -12.02 -3.74
C GLU A 19 -1.58 -11.69 -5.12
N LYS A 20 -1.96 -12.70 -5.91
CA LYS A 20 -2.64 -12.56 -7.21
C LYS A 20 -4.00 -11.86 -7.13
N ASP A 21 -4.64 -11.91 -5.96
CA ASP A 21 -5.99 -11.36 -5.73
C ASP A 21 -5.94 -9.92 -5.20
N ILE A 22 -4.74 -9.41 -4.93
CA ILE A 22 -4.48 -8.05 -4.47
C ILE A 22 -4.11 -7.18 -5.66
N LYS A 23 -4.88 -6.12 -5.89
CA LYS A 23 -4.58 -5.08 -6.87
C LYS A 23 -3.93 -3.90 -6.19
N GLU A 24 -2.72 -3.55 -6.62
CA GLU A 24 -2.03 -2.35 -6.20
C GLU A 24 -2.26 -1.19 -7.17
N LYS A 25 -2.52 0.00 -6.64
CA LYS A 25 -2.69 1.24 -7.41
C LYS A 25 -1.88 2.36 -6.77
N PHE A 26 -0.96 2.91 -7.54
CA PHE A 26 -0.16 4.05 -7.13
C PHE A 26 -0.85 5.35 -7.54
N ILE A 27 -1.09 6.23 -6.57
CA ILE A 27 -1.64 7.55 -6.79
C ILE A 27 -0.49 8.55 -6.75
N HIS A 28 -0.30 9.24 -7.85
CA HIS A 28 0.63 10.35 -7.97
C HIS A 28 -0.10 11.64 -7.59
N ALA A 29 0.50 12.46 -6.74
CA ALA A 29 -0.07 13.75 -6.36
C ALA A 29 0.17 14.74 -7.50
N SER A 30 -0.81 14.88 -8.41
CA SER A 30 -0.82 15.91 -9.44
C SER A 30 -1.39 17.22 -8.88
N GLY A 31 -0.59 17.94 -8.10
CA GLY A 31 -0.92 19.26 -7.58
C GLY A 31 0.12 20.31 -7.99
N PRO A 32 -0.20 21.62 -7.93
CA PRO A 32 0.73 22.72 -8.26
C PRO A 32 1.82 22.94 -7.20
N GLY A 33 2.36 21.86 -6.62
CA GLY A 33 3.46 21.86 -5.66
C GLY A 33 4.75 21.39 -6.32
N GLY A 34 5.86 22.04 -5.98
CA GLY A 34 7.16 21.96 -6.66
C GLY A 34 7.70 20.56 -6.98
N GLN A 35 8.71 20.54 -7.87
CA GLN A 35 9.35 19.38 -8.51
C GLN A 35 9.57 18.12 -7.64
N ASN A 36 9.70 18.26 -6.31
CA ASN A 36 9.94 17.14 -5.39
C ASN A 36 8.66 16.31 -5.10
N VAL A 37 7.47 16.91 -5.14
CA VAL A 37 6.20 16.25 -4.79
C VAL A 37 5.63 15.45 -5.97
N ASN A 38 5.85 15.92 -7.20
CA ASN A 38 5.39 15.25 -8.43
C ASN A 38 6.16 13.97 -8.78
N LYS A 39 7.32 13.72 -8.16
CA LYS A 39 8.18 12.56 -8.49
C LYS A 39 7.92 11.31 -7.61
N VAL A 40 7.24 11.47 -6.48
CA VAL A 40 7.00 10.38 -5.52
C VAL A 40 5.52 10.00 -5.55
N ALA A 41 5.23 8.73 -5.87
CA ALA A 41 3.92 8.12 -5.62
C ALA A 41 3.62 8.26 -4.12
N THR A 42 2.80 9.24 -3.77
CA THR A 42 2.62 9.66 -2.37
C THR A 42 1.64 8.75 -1.63
N CYS A 43 0.81 8.02 -2.37
CA CYS A 43 -0.20 7.12 -1.84
C CYS A 43 -0.28 5.83 -2.65
N VAL A 44 -0.34 4.69 -1.96
CA VAL A 44 -0.58 3.37 -2.53
C VAL A 44 -1.92 2.89 -2.04
N THR A 45 -2.77 2.41 -2.95
CA THR A 45 -4.03 1.76 -2.62
C THR A 45 -3.93 0.28 -2.96
N LEU A 46 -4.21 -0.59 -1.99
CA LEU A 46 -4.28 -2.03 -2.14
C LEU A 46 -5.75 -2.47 -2.07
N VAL A 47 -6.22 -3.24 -3.03
CA VAL A 47 -7.60 -3.75 -3.07
C VAL A 47 -7.56 -5.26 -3.16
N HIS A 48 -8.14 -5.95 -2.18
CA HIS A 48 -8.31 -7.40 -2.22
C HIS A 48 -9.66 -7.73 -2.85
N VAL A 49 -9.64 -8.07 -4.15
CA VAL A 49 -10.82 -8.24 -5.01
C VAL A 49 -11.85 -9.22 -4.44
N PRO A 50 -11.50 -10.43 -3.98
CA PRO A 50 -12.50 -11.40 -3.52
C PRO A 50 -13.14 -11.04 -2.19
N SER A 51 -12.48 -10.21 -1.35
CA SER A 51 -13.08 -9.73 -0.09
C SER A 51 -13.76 -8.37 -0.19
N GLY A 52 -13.49 -7.61 -1.26
CA GLY A 52 -13.88 -6.20 -1.36
C GLY A 52 -13.12 -5.23 -0.45
N THR A 53 -12.15 -5.70 0.33
CA THR A 53 -11.38 -4.85 1.26
C THR A 53 -10.43 -3.93 0.49
N GLN A 54 -10.51 -2.63 0.74
CA GLN A 54 -9.59 -1.62 0.22
C GLN A 54 -8.79 -0.98 1.36
N VAL A 55 -7.48 -0.94 1.21
CA VAL A 55 -6.54 -0.30 2.13
C VAL A 55 -5.82 0.81 1.39
N LYS A 56 -5.79 2.01 1.97
CA LYS A 56 -5.01 3.14 1.46
C LYS A 56 -3.83 3.38 2.40
N CYS A 57 -2.63 3.33 1.85
CA CYS A 57 -1.38 3.57 2.54
C CYS A 57 -0.76 4.85 1.99
N GLN A 58 -0.87 5.95 2.73
CA GLN A 58 -0.15 7.18 2.45
C GLN A 58 1.03 7.28 3.42
N LYS A 59 2.23 7.55 2.90
CA LYS A 59 3.36 7.87 3.75
C LYS A 59 3.19 9.32 4.20
N ALA A 60 2.51 9.54 5.32
CA ALA A 60 2.50 10.84 5.96
C ALA A 60 3.94 11.16 6.37
N ARG A 61 4.58 12.12 5.68
CA ARG A 61 5.69 12.84 6.32
C ARG A 61 5.04 13.76 7.34
N THR A 62 5.08 13.36 8.62
CA THR A 62 4.89 14.32 9.70
C THR A 62 6.01 15.35 9.55
N GLN A 63 5.64 16.58 9.19
CA GLN A 63 6.54 17.71 9.33
C GLN A 63 6.65 17.96 10.84
N GLN A 64 7.72 17.45 11.43
CA GLN A 64 8.08 17.80 12.80
C GLN A 64 8.41 19.30 12.77
N LEU A 65 7.52 20.10 13.35
CA LEU A 65 7.73 21.53 13.61
C LEU A 65 8.95 21.72 14.51
#